data_AF-A0AAD3UR76-F1
#
_entry.id   AF-A0AAD3UR76-F1
#
_cell.length_a   1.000
_cell.length_b   1.000
_cell.length_c   1.000
_cell.angle_alpha   90.00
_cell.angle_beta   90.00
_cell.angle_gamma   90.00
#
_symmetry.space_group_name_H-M   'P 1'
#
loop_
_entity.id
_entity.type
_entity.pdbx_description
1 polymer ?
#
loop_
_entity_poly.entity_id
_entity_poly.type
_entity_poly.pdbx_seq_one_letter_code
_entity_poly.pdbx_strand_id
1 'polypeptide(L)'
;SPALWQEMAPDLHTFYMQSLPAQPSWKITPDAALVAQVRRVLLEQAGQRNAESTLYENMLTAVRRNYADMTLEDMTPQTNARRLFSTDEVVPGMFTRQAWEGGIQDAIDAAVASRRDEIDWVLSDNRNTVSTDVSPEALKQRLTNRYFTDFAGAWLNFLNSIRLNPAHNITDVTDQLTLTGDVRQSPLIALMNTLAWQGQTGEQGEAISDFLVRTAKNLPGKDKKPVIDQQAAGPRGPLDSTFGPLLTLTGKNSAQKVMAADSSLSLQTWLTRITRVRLKLQQVANAADPQAMMQQLAQTVFRGRSVELTDTQEYGSLVAASLGEAWRGFGQTMFVQPLTQAREAVLQPSAASLNEAWQRSVVANWNAAFQGRYPFAAGKSDASLPMLAAFIRRDTGRIDRFLSTELGGVLRREGSDWVADSTRSQGLTFSPAFLNAVNQLSQLSD
;
A
#
# COMPACT_ATOMS: atom_id res chain seq x y z
N SER A 1 16.72 -23.38 48.89
CA SER A 1 15.65 -22.43 49.24
C SER A 1 16.25 -21.03 49.24
N PRO A 2 15.85 -20.14 48.32
CA PRO A 2 16.35 -18.75 48.27
C PRO A 2 16.01 -17.94 49.54
N ALA A 3 14.96 -18.33 50.25
CA ALA A 3 14.45 -17.62 51.43
C ALA A 3 15.42 -17.64 52.64
N LEU A 4 16.20 -18.72 52.80
CA LEU A 4 17.04 -18.92 53.98
C LEU A 4 18.27 -17.99 53.99
N TRP A 5 18.82 -17.66 52.81
CA TRP A 5 19.91 -16.69 52.70
C TRP A 5 19.44 -15.26 52.92
N GLN A 6 18.23 -14.90 52.47
CA GLN A 6 17.64 -13.58 52.69
C GLN A 6 17.32 -13.32 54.16
N GLU A 7 16.87 -14.34 54.91
CA GLU A 7 16.68 -14.25 56.36
C GLU A 7 18.00 -14.14 57.13
N MET A 8 19.04 -14.85 56.70
CA MET A 8 20.35 -14.84 57.39
C MET A 8 21.26 -13.66 56.99
N ALA A 9 21.00 -13.01 55.85
CA ALA A 9 21.85 -11.95 55.32
C ALA A 9 22.07 -10.78 56.31
N PRO A 10 21.04 -10.23 56.99
CA PRO A 10 21.23 -9.11 57.92
C PRO A 10 22.16 -9.45 59.08
N ASP A 11 22.02 -10.66 59.64
CA ASP A 11 22.83 -11.14 60.77
C ASP A 11 24.28 -11.42 60.33
N LEU A 12 24.46 -12.01 59.14
CA LEU A 12 25.78 -12.19 58.53
C LEU A 12 26.46 -10.85 58.25
N HIS A 13 25.76 -9.88 57.68
CA HIS A 13 26.30 -8.54 57.44
C HIS A 13 26.71 -7.87 58.74
N THR A 14 25.88 -7.95 59.77
CA THR A 14 26.17 -7.40 61.10
C THR A 14 27.40 -8.07 61.72
N PHE A 15 27.48 -9.40 61.67
CA PHE A 15 28.62 -10.17 62.14
C PHE A 15 29.92 -9.76 61.45
N TYR A 16 29.92 -9.67 60.11
CA TYR A 16 31.11 -9.28 59.36
C TYR A 16 31.49 -7.81 59.59
N MET A 17 30.53 -6.88 59.65
CA MET A 17 30.80 -5.46 59.93
C MET A 17 31.43 -5.25 61.30
N GLN A 18 31.00 -6.02 62.31
CA GLN A 18 31.57 -5.94 63.66
C GLN A 18 32.91 -6.69 63.78
N SER A 19 33.08 -7.79 63.04
CA SER A 19 34.25 -8.66 63.17
C SER A 19 35.44 -8.25 62.28
N LEU A 20 35.20 -7.61 61.13
CA LEU A 20 36.27 -7.21 60.19
C LEU A 20 37.33 -6.29 60.83
N PRO A 21 36.96 -5.25 61.62
CA PRO A 21 37.95 -4.39 62.27
C PRO A 21 38.88 -5.16 63.22
N ALA A 22 38.38 -6.23 63.84
CA ALA A 22 39.13 -7.08 64.77
C ALA A 22 39.89 -8.22 64.06
N GLN A 23 39.53 -8.55 62.82
CA GLN A 23 40.11 -9.65 62.03
C GLN A 23 40.46 -9.20 60.61
N PRO A 24 41.53 -8.39 60.42
CA PRO A 24 41.89 -7.82 59.12
C PRO A 24 42.24 -8.88 58.07
N SER A 25 42.66 -10.07 58.50
CA SER A 25 43.00 -11.21 57.65
C SER A 25 41.80 -11.83 56.94
N TRP A 26 40.58 -11.55 57.39
CA TRP A 26 39.34 -12.01 56.74
C TRP A 26 38.95 -11.15 55.54
N LYS A 27 39.68 -10.06 55.28
CA LYS A 27 39.49 -9.23 54.10
C LYS A 27 39.85 -10.04 52.86
N ILE A 28 38.86 -10.25 51.99
CA ILE A 28 39.07 -10.83 50.67
C ILE A 28 39.86 -9.81 49.85
N THR A 29 41.01 -10.23 49.33
CA THR A 29 41.77 -9.46 48.32
C THR A 29 41.29 -9.93 46.95
N PRO A 30 40.45 -9.16 46.24
CA PRO A 30 39.98 -9.56 44.92
C PRO A 30 41.16 -9.62 43.93
N ASP A 31 41.17 -10.64 43.09
CA ASP A 31 42.02 -10.67 41.90
C ASP A 31 41.45 -9.69 40.88
N ALA A 32 42.06 -8.51 40.80
CA ALA A 32 41.61 -7.45 39.91
C ALA A 32 41.64 -7.85 38.43
N ALA A 33 42.54 -8.73 38.01
CA ALA A 33 42.63 -9.19 36.62
C ALA A 33 41.50 -10.17 36.31
N LEU A 34 41.24 -11.12 37.20
CA LEU A 34 40.12 -12.07 37.05
C LEU A 34 38.76 -11.33 37.09
N VAL A 35 38.58 -10.40 38.02
CA VAL A 35 37.36 -9.58 38.10
C VAL A 35 37.15 -8.77 36.81
N ALA A 36 38.21 -8.13 36.28
CA ALA A 36 38.12 -7.40 35.03
C ALA A 36 37.80 -8.31 33.82
N GLN A 37 38.34 -9.53 33.79
CA GLN A 37 38.09 -10.50 32.72
C GLN A 37 36.65 -11.02 32.74
N VAL A 38 36.15 -11.44 33.92
CA VAL A 38 34.78 -11.94 34.08
C VAL A 38 33.76 -10.84 33.78
N ARG A 39 34.00 -9.60 34.23
CA ARG A 39 33.16 -8.44 33.88
C ARG A 39 33.08 -8.24 32.36
N ARG A 40 34.20 -8.38 31.64
CA ARG A 40 34.24 -8.26 30.17
C ARG A 40 33.39 -9.33 29.48
N VAL A 41 33.47 -10.58 29.94
CA VAL A 41 32.67 -11.70 29.41
C VAL A 41 31.17 -11.50 29.70
N LEU A 42 30.82 -11.08 30.92
CA LEU A 42 29.43 -10.80 31.28
C LEU A 42 28.85 -9.64 30.47
N LEU A 43 29.65 -8.60 30.20
CA LEU A 43 29.29 -7.50 29.30
C LEU A 43 29.03 -7.96 27.87
N GLU A 44 29.91 -8.81 27.33
CA GLU A 44 29.75 -9.36 25.98
C GLU A 44 28.54 -10.29 25.85
N GLN A 45 28.22 -11.07 26.90
CA GLN A 45 27.03 -11.91 26.93
C GLN A 45 25.73 -11.12 27.15
N ALA A 46 25.72 -10.16 28.08
CA ALA A 46 24.56 -9.31 28.35
C ALA A 46 24.30 -8.29 27.23
N GLY A 47 25.32 -7.98 26.42
CA GLY A 47 25.22 -7.18 25.19
C GLY A 47 24.71 -7.94 23.97
N GLN A 48 24.44 -9.24 24.07
CA GLN A 48 23.86 -9.97 22.94
C GLN A 48 22.42 -9.53 22.67
N ARG A 49 22.07 -9.42 21.38
CA ARG A 49 20.80 -8.97 20.78
C ARG A 49 19.51 -9.44 21.46
N ASN A 50 19.55 -10.52 22.22
CA ASN A 50 18.40 -11.06 22.96
C ASN A 50 17.94 -10.16 24.12
N ALA A 51 18.84 -9.41 24.76
CA ALA A 51 18.48 -8.51 25.86
C ALA A 51 17.67 -7.30 25.37
N GLU A 52 18.07 -6.68 24.26
CA GLU A 52 17.32 -5.57 23.64
C GLU A 52 15.96 -6.02 23.10
N SER A 53 15.89 -7.22 22.52
CA SER A 53 14.61 -7.78 22.10
C SER A 53 13.67 -7.99 23.27
N THR A 54 14.15 -8.57 24.37
CA THR A 54 13.33 -8.79 25.57
C THR A 54 12.89 -7.45 26.19
N LEU A 55 13.80 -6.47 26.25
CA LEU A 55 13.50 -5.11 26.73
C LEU A 55 12.39 -4.46 25.91
N TYR A 56 12.49 -4.55 24.58
CA TYR A 56 11.49 -4.00 23.66
C TYR A 56 10.12 -4.68 23.81
N GLU A 57 10.06 -6.02 23.89
CA GLU A 57 8.80 -6.74 24.08
C GLU A 57 8.14 -6.42 25.44
N ASN A 58 8.94 -6.32 26.51
CA ASN A 58 8.44 -5.93 27.83
C ASN A 58 7.88 -4.51 27.83
N MET A 59 8.58 -3.58 27.17
CA MET A 59 8.13 -2.20 26.97
C MET A 59 6.78 -2.15 26.25
N LEU A 60 6.65 -2.86 25.12
CA LEU A 60 5.38 -2.94 24.38
C LEU A 60 4.26 -3.57 25.22
N THR A 61 4.55 -4.65 25.94
CA THR A 61 3.56 -5.35 26.77
C THR A 61 3.03 -4.47 27.89
N ALA A 62 3.87 -3.62 28.48
CA ALA A 62 3.46 -2.67 29.51
C ALA A 62 2.49 -1.61 28.95
N VAL A 63 2.76 -1.11 27.75
CA VAL A 63 1.95 -0.07 27.10
C VAL A 63 0.66 -0.63 26.51
N ARG A 64 0.69 -1.85 25.96
CA ARG A 64 -0.46 -2.50 25.28
C ARG A 64 -1.75 -2.51 26.10
N ARG A 65 -1.66 -2.61 27.43
CA ARG A 65 -2.84 -2.65 28.32
C ARG A 65 -3.65 -1.36 28.34
N ASN A 66 -3.04 -0.24 27.95
CA ASN A 66 -3.63 1.09 28.06
C ASN A 66 -4.26 1.59 26.75
N TYR A 67 -4.02 0.90 25.63
CA TYR A 67 -4.47 1.31 24.30
C TYR A 67 -5.19 0.17 23.61
N ALA A 68 -6.50 0.37 23.37
CA ALA A 68 -7.31 -0.58 22.64
C ALA A 68 -6.91 -0.64 21.15
N ASP A 69 -7.06 -1.82 20.55
CA ASP A 69 -6.82 -2.01 19.13
C ASP A 69 -7.80 -1.17 18.30
N MET A 70 -7.30 -0.56 17.23
CA MET A 70 -8.05 0.36 16.39
C MET A 70 -8.63 -0.39 15.18
N THR A 71 -9.95 -0.34 15.06
CA THR A 71 -10.70 -0.98 13.97
C THR A 71 -10.92 -0.04 12.78
N LEU A 72 -11.40 -0.58 11.66
CA LEU A 72 -11.77 0.23 10.50
C LEU A 72 -12.87 1.24 10.85
N GLU A 73 -13.82 0.88 11.71
CA GLU A 73 -14.89 1.76 12.17
C GLU A 73 -14.35 2.93 12.99
N ASP A 74 -13.37 2.68 13.87
CA ASP A 74 -12.71 3.72 14.66
C ASP A 74 -11.94 4.72 13.79
N MET A 75 -11.34 4.23 12.69
CA MET A 75 -10.60 5.06 11.74
C MET A 75 -11.50 5.88 10.81
N THR A 76 -12.79 5.52 10.72
CA THR A 76 -13.74 6.12 9.78
C THR A 76 -15.01 6.61 10.49
N PRO A 77 -14.87 7.45 11.54
CA PRO A 77 -15.99 7.83 12.39
C PRO A 77 -17.08 8.53 11.58
N GLN A 78 -18.34 8.31 11.95
CA GLN A 78 -19.52 8.90 11.31
C GLN A 78 -19.74 8.51 9.85
N THR A 79 -18.99 7.53 9.35
CA THR A 79 -19.22 6.91 8.05
C THR A 79 -19.77 5.49 8.22
N ASN A 80 -20.12 4.83 7.11
CA ASN A 80 -20.51 3.42 7.12
C ASN A 80 -19.53 2.59 6.29
N ALA A 81 -18.30 2.44 6.80
CA ALA A 81 -17.20 1.77 6.11
C ALA A 81 -17.56 0.35 5.67
N ARG A 82 -18.29 -0.41 6.50
CA ARG A 82 -18.71 -1.79 6.20
C ARG A 82 -19.54 -1.94 4.92
N ARG A 83 -20.18 -0.87 4.43
CA ARG A 83 -20.90 -0.92 3.15
C ARG A 83 -19.95 -1.02 1.96
N LEU A 84 -18.76 -0.44 2.08
CA LEU A 84 -17.75 -0.43 1.01
C LEU A 84 -16.67 -1.47 1.24
N PHE A 85 -16.20 -1.58 2.48
CA PHE A 85 -14.96 -2.27 2.79
C PHE A 85 -15.18 -3.36 3.84
N SER A 86 -14.37 -4.40 3.76
CA SER A 86 -14.25 -5.46 4.75
C SER A 86 -12.78 -5.71 5.09
N THR A 87 -12.51 -6.06 6.35
CA THR A 87 -11.20 -6.49 6.85
C THR A 87 -11.40 -7.27 8.14
N ASP A 88 -10.59 -8.31 8.34
CA ASP A 88 -10.54 -9.09 9.59
C ASP A 88 -9.37 -8.64 10.49
N GLU A 89 -8.51 -7.76 9.98
CA GLU A 89 -7.36 -7.22 10.71
C GLU A 89 -7.72 -5.93 11.46
N VAL A 90 -6.96 -5.66 12.51
CA VAL A 90 -6.99 -4.42 13.30
C VAL A 90 -5.58 -3.88 13.46
N VAL A 91 -5.44 -2.58 13.73
CA VAL A 91 -4.13 -2.01 14.11
C VAL A 91 -3.98 -2.11 15.63
N PRO A 92 -2.94 -2.78 16.16
CA PRO A 92 -2.72 -2.81 17.59
C PRO A 92 -2.62 -1.41 18.18
N GLY A 93 -3.34 -1.13 19.28
CA GLY A 93 -3.49 0.22 19.82
C GLY A 93 -2.17 0.89 20.19
N MET A 94 -1.16 0.09 20.55
CA MET A 94 0.20 0.53 20.85
C MET A 94 0.95 1.13 19.66
N PHE A 95 0.50 0.88 18.43
CA PHE A 95 1.07 1.46 17.19
C PHE A 95 0.19 2.58 16.65
N THR A 96 -0.19 3.50 17.54
CA THR A 96 -0.95 4.70 17.19
C THR A 96 -0.22 5.94 17.68
N ARG A 97 -0.53 7.10 17.09
CA ARG A 97 -0.01 8.39 17.52
C ARG A 97 -0.31 8.67 18.99
N GLN A 98 -1.51 8.29 19.44
CA GLN A 98 -1.93 8.39 20.83
C GLN A 98 -1.04 7.57 21.76
N ALA A 99 -0.67 6.35 21.36
CA ALA A 99 0.25 5.52 22.13
C ALA A 99 1.69 6.05 22.11
N TRP A 100 2.14 6.58 20.96
CA TRP A 100 3.44 7.22 20.84
C TRP A 100 3.57 8.41 21.81
N GLU A 101 2.65 9.37 21.72
CA GLU A 101 2.67 10.62 22.49
C GLU A 101 2.27 10.39 23.96
N GLY A 102 1.53 9.34 24.28
CA GLY A 102 0.96 9.13 25.62
C GLY A 102 1.67 8.09 26.49
N GLY A 103 2.58 7.27 25.95
CA GLY A 103 3.23 6.24 26.77
C GLY A 103 4.45 5.53 26.18
N ILE A 104 4.58 5.40 24.87
CA ILE A 104 5.75 4.72 24.27
C ILE A 104 7.03 5.55 24.47
N GLN A 105 6.97 6.88 24.32
CA GLN A 105 8.12 7.75 24.55
C GLN A 105 8.69 7.56 25.97
N ASP A 106 7.83 7.62 26.98
CA ASP A 106 8.20 7.41 28.38
C ASP A 106 8.71 6.00 28.63
N ALA A 107 8.09 5.00 28.00
CA ALA A 107 8.51 3.60 28.14
C ALA A 107 9.91 3.35 27.54
N ILE A 108 10.25 4.01 26.43
CA ILE A 108 11.60 4.00 25.86
C ILE A 108 12.58 4.66 26.83
N ASP A 109 12.22 5.81 27.40
CA ASP A 109 13.09 6.54 28.34
C ASP A 109 13.33 5.75 29.62
N ALA A 110 12.31 5.09 30.17
CA ALA A 110 12.45 4.19 31.31
C ALA A 110 13.34 2.97 31.00
N ALA A 111 13.19 2.38 29.81
CA ALA A 111 14.01 1.25 29.36
C ALA A 111 15.50 1.63 29.24
N VAL A 112 15.77 2.84 28.72
CA VAL A 112 17.13 3.40 28.61
C VAL A 112 17.71 3.72 29.98
N ALA A 113 16.93 4.30 30.90
CA ALA A 113 17.35 4.58 32.27
C ALA A 113 17.69 3.31 33.05
N SER A 114 16.82 2.29 33.01
CA SER A 114 17.07 0.99 33.65
C SER A 114 18.37 0.34 33.16
N ARG A 115 18.66 0.44 31.85
CA ARG A 115 19.88 -0.12 31.30
C ARG A 115 21.14 0.64 31.72
N ARG A 116 21.03 1.97 31.86
CA ARG A 116 22.11 2.79 32.40
C ARG A 116 22.45 2.39 33.83
N ASP A 117 21.43 2.21 34.67
CA ASP A 117 21.61 1.83 36.08
C ASP A 117 22.19 0.42 36.23
N GLU A 118 21.78 -0.55 35.40
CA GLU A 118 22.40 -1.89 35.36
C GLU A 118 23.89 -1.83 35.00
N ILE A 119 24.25 -1.03 33.99
CA ILE A 119 25.64 -0.91 33.51
C ILE A 119 26.49 -0.18 34.56
N ASP A 120 25.97 0.89 35.16
CA ASP A 120 26.68 1.68 36.18
C ASP A 120 26.88 0.88 37.48
N TRP A 121 25.87 0.12 37.91
CA TRP A 121 25.96 -0.79 39.07
C TRP A 121 26.98 -1.90 38.81
N VAL A 122 26.83 -2.67 37.74
CA VAL A 122 27.54 -3.95 37.60
C VAL A 122 29.04 -3.76 37.28
N LEU A 123 29.45 -2.59 36.75
CA LEU A 123 30.71 -2.49 36.01
C LEU A 123 31.58 -1.24 36.24
N SER A 124 31.16 -0.28 37.06
CA SER A 124 31.96 0.92 37.31
C SER A 124 33.18 0.63 38.21
N ASP A 125 34.30 0.24 37.60
CA ASP A 125 35.60 0.79 38.00
C ASP A 125 35.86 1.97 37.07
N ASN A 126 35.96 3.15 37.66
CA ASN A 126 35.87 4.51 37.10
C ASN A 126 36.97 4.90 36.07
N ARG A 127 37.42 3.96 35.22
CA ARG A 127 38.59 4.12 34.34
C ARG A 127 38.44 3.64 32.90
N ASN A 128 37.37 2.95 32.52
CA ASN A 128 37.12 2.59 31.12
C ASN A 128 35.84 3.24 30.62
N THR A 129 36.00 4.18 29.69
CA THR A 129 34.93 4.76 28.88
C THR A 129 34.10 3.63 28.25
N VAL A 130 32.83 3.56 28.61
CA VAL A 130 31.84 2.66 27.98
C VAL A 130 31.96 2.82 26.46
N SER A 131 32.16 1.72 25.74
CA SER A 131 32.22 1.73 24.26
C SER A 131 31.02 2.48 23.69
N THR A 132 31.24 3.35 22.72
CA THR A 132 30.25 4.23 22.09
C THR A 132 29.01 3.50 21.53
N ASP A 133 29.13 2.20 21.25
CA ASP A 133 28.04 1.32 20.79
C ASP A 133 26.98 0.98 21.87
N VAL A 134 27.26 1.29 23.15
CA VAL A 134 26.37 1.02 24.29
C VAL A 134 25.90 2.31 24.96
N SER A 135 25.98 3.46 24.28
CA SER A 135 25.48 4.72 24.83
C SER A 135 23.95 4.68 25.02
N PRO A 136 23.42 5.25 26.11
CA PRO A 136 21.98 5.39 26.34
C PRO A 136 21.25 6.04 25.16
N GLU A 137 21.88 7.03 24.52
CA GLU A 137 21.37 7.74 23.36
C GLU A 137 21.28 6.85 22.12
N ALA A 138 22.31 6.03 21.87
CA ALA A 138 22.28 5.06 20.77
C ALA A 138 21.23 3.97 21.00
N LEU A 139 21.03 3.53 22.26
CA LEU A 139 19.95 2.60 22.60
C LEU A 139 18.57 3.23 22.35
N LYS A 140 18.35 4.48 22.80
CA LYS A 140 17.10 5.22 22.56
C LYS A 140 16.78 5.30 21.07
N GLN A 141 17.77 5.64 20.24
CA GLN A 141 17.59 5.71 18.78
C GLN A 141 17.26 4.35 18.17
N ARG A 142 17.94 3.27 18.59
CA ARG A 142 17.67 1.92 18.08
C ARG A 142 16.27 1.41 18.46
N LEU A 143 15.85 1.62 19.70
CA LEU A 143 14.50 1.27 20.16
C LEU A 143 13.43 2.09 19.43
N THR A 144 13.67 3.39 19.24
CA THR A 144 12.76 4.29 18.51
C THR A 144 12.62 3.87 17.05
N ASN A 145 13.73 3.60 16.36
CA ASN A 145 13.72 3.16 14.97
C ASN A 145 13.03 1.82 14.80
N ARG A 146 13.26 0.87 15.73
CA ARG A 146 12.55 -0.41 15.75
C ARG A 146 11.05 -0.20 15.94
N TYR A 147 10.66 0.62 16.90
CA TYR A 147 9.26 0.97 17.12
C TYR A 147 8.58 1.52 15.87
N PHE A 148 9.20 2.48 15.18
CA PHE A 148 8.61 3.04 13.96
C PHE A 148 8.60 2.06 12.78
N THR A 149 9.53 1.11 12.74
CA THR A 149 9.49 0.00 11.78
C THR A 149 8.29 -0.90 12.02
N ASP A 150 8.07 -1.31 13.28
CA ASP A 150 6.94 -2.16 13.66
C ASP A 150 5.60 -1.43 13.55
N PHE A 151 5.57 -0.12 13.85
CA PHE A 151 4.44 0.77 13.60
C PHE A 151 4.06 0.76 12.12
N ALA A 152 5.02 1.05 11.23
CA ALA A 152 4.79 1.05 9.79
C ALA A 152 4.28 -0.33 9.31
N GLY A 153 4.90 -1.41 9.79
CA GLY A 153 4.49 -2.79 9.47
C GLY A 153 3.05 -3.10 9.89
N ALA A 154 2.66 -2.76 11.12
CA ALA A 154 1.31 -2.99 11.63
C ALA A 154 0.24 -2.27 10.80
N TRP A 155 0.50 -1.02 10.42
CA TRP A 155 -0.38 -0.24 9.56
C TRP A 155 -0.46 -0.80 8.14
N LEU A 156 0.68 -1.13 7.53
CA LEU A 156 0.69 -1.70 6.18
C LEU A 156 -0.02 -3.05 6.11
N ASN A 157 0.09 -3.88 7.15
CA ASN A 157 -0.62 -5.16 7.24
C ASN A 157 -2.13 -4.94 7.24
N PHE A 158 -2.64 -4.06 8.12
CA PHE A 158 -4.05 -3.69 8.17
C PHE A 158 -4.54 -3.07 6.84
N LEU A 159 -3.78 -2.16 6.24
CA LEU A 159 -4.24 -1.45 5.04
C LEU A 159 -4.27 -2.38 3.81
N ASN A 160 -3.32 -3.30 3.72
CA ASN A 160 -3.29 -4.29 2.64
C ASN A 160 -4.26 -5.46 2.85
N SER A 161 -4.85 -5.62 4.04
CA SER A 161 -5.92 -6.61 4.28
C SER A 161 -7.31 -6.10 3.88
N ILE A 162 -7.50 -4.78 3.77
CA ILE A 162 -8.78 -4.21 3.35
C ILE A 162 -9.17 -4.76 1.98
N ARG A 163 -10.45 -5.11 1.84
CA ARG A 163 -11.09 -5.57 0.60
C ARG A 163 -12.29 -4.70 0.27
N LEU A 164 -12.49 -4.45 -1.01
CA LEU A 164 -13.72 -3.85 -1.52
C LEU A 164 -14.80 -4.92 -1.58
N ASN A 165 -16.00 -4.61 -1.07
CA ASN A 165 -17.13 -5.53 -1.16
C ASN A 165 -17.55 -5.73 -2.63
N PRO A 166 -17.95 -6.96 -3.03
CA PRO A 166 -18.35 -7.22 -4.40
C PRO A 166 -19.65 -6.49 -4.76
N ALA A 167 -19.69 -5.91 -5.95
CA ALA A 167 -20.90 -5.38 -6.59
C ALA A 167 -21.30 -6.30 -7.76
N HIS A 168 -22.59 -6.59 -7.91
CA HIS A 168 -23.07 -7.57 -8.89
C HIS A 168 -23.76 -6.94 -10.10
N ASN A 169 -24.14 -5.66 -10.00
CA ASN A 169 -24.88 -4.96 -11.03
C ASN A 169 -24.55 -3.45 -11.01
N ILE A 170 -25.05 -2.72 -12.02
CA ILE A 170 -24.77 -1.29 -12.18
C ILE A 170 -25.32 -0.43 -11.01
N THR A 171 -26.41 -0.87 -10.36
CA THR A 171 -26.99 -0.18 -9.21
C THR A 171 -26.09 -0.31 -7.99
N ASP A 172 -25.62 -1.52 -7.67
CA ASP A 172 -24.68 -1.78 -6.57
C ASP A 172 -23.41 -0.94 -6.74
N VAL A 173 -22.82 -0.96 -7.95
CA VAL A 173 -21.64 -0.14 -8.28
C VAL A 173 -21.94 1.34 -8.10
N THR A 174 -23.08 1.81 -8.61
CA THR A 174 -23.47 3.22 -8.50
C THR A 174 -23.58 3.65 -7.04
N ASP A 175 -24.16 2.82 -6.18
CA ASP A 175 -24.26 3.08 -4.75
C ASP A 175 -22.88 3.11 -4.08
N GLN A 176 -21.99 2.17 -4.42
CA GLN A 176 -20.62 2.17 -3.91
C GLN A 176 -19.83 3.42 -4.35
N LEU A 177 -19.89 3.79 -5.63
CA LEU A 177 -19.26 5.01 -6.14
C LEU A 177 -19.88 6.28 -5.54
N THR A 178 -21.17 6.25 -5.19
CA THR A 178 -21.85 7.33 -4.46
C THR A 178 -21.21 7.54 -3.10
N LEU A 179 -21.11 6.49 -2.29
CA LEU A 179 -20.49 6.54 -0.97
C LEU A 179 -19.01 6.91 -1.07
N THR A 180 -18.28 6.39 -2.05
CA THR A 180 -16.85 6.67 -2.25
C THR A 180 -16.60 8.16 -2.54
N GLY A 181 -17.43 8.76 -3.40
CA GLY A 181 -17.33 10.16 -3.82
C GLY A 181 -18.01 11.17 -2.90
N ASP A 182 -18.77 10.73 -1.88
CA ASP A 182 -19.47 11.63 -0.96
C ASP A 182 -18.50 12.35 -0.02
N VAL A 183 -18.35 13.67 -0.18
CA VAL A 183 -17.38 14.46 0.59
C VAL A 183 -17.64 14.41 2.11
N ARG A 184 -18.88 14.18 2.55
CA ARG A 184 -19.25 14.18 3.97
C ARG A 184 -19.23 12.80 4.59
N GLN A 185 -19.62 11.78 3.83
CA GLN A 185 -19.84 10.42 4.35
C GLN A 185 -18.87 9.37 3.79
N SER A 186 -17.91 9.75 2.94
CA SER A 186 -16.97 8.82 2.35
C SER A 186 -16.05 8.15 3.38
N PRO A 187 -16.15 6.83 3.55
CA PRO A 187 -15.22 6.07 4.39
C PRO A 187 -13.77 6.19 3.90
N LEU A 188 -13.55 6.31 2.58
CA LEU A 188 -12.21 6.51 2.02
C LEU A 188 -11.62 7.86 2.45
N ILE A 189 -12.39 8.95 2.36
CA ILE A 189 -11.91 10.27 2.78
C ILE A 189 -11.59 10.28 4.28
N ALA A 190 -12.47 9.68 5.10
CA ALA A 190 -12.26 9.56 6.54
C ALA A 190 -10.98 8.75 6.85
N LEU A 191 -10.80 7.61 6.20
CA LEU A 191 -9.62 6.77 6.36
C LEU A 191 -8.32 7.50 5.95
N MET A 192 -8.33 8.18 4.80
CA MET A 192 -7.18 8.98 4.34
C MET A 192 -6.84 10.12 5.31
N ASN A 193 -7.84 10.70 5.98
CA ASN A 193 -7.60 11.70 7.02
C ASN A 193 -6.93 11.11 8.26
N THR A 194 -7.42 9.96 8.72
CA THR A 194 -6.82 9.22 9.84
C THR A 194 -5.38 8.80 9.51
N LEU A 195 -5.15 8.26 8.31
CA LEU A 195 -3.81 7.88 7.84
C LEU A 195 -2.86 9.06 7.76
N ALA A 196 -3.33 10.21 7.29
CA ALA A 196 -2.49 11.41 7.26
C ALA A 196 -2.12 11.88 8.67
N TRP A 197 -3.04 11.80 9.63
CA TRP A 197 -2.78 12.21 11.01
C TRP A 197 -1.81 11.24 11.72
N GLN A 198 -1.96 9.94 11.48
CA GLN A 198 -1.10 8.88 12.02
C GLN A 198 0.27 8.85 11.35
N GLY A 199 0.35 9.13 10.05
CA GLY A 199 1.60 9.17 9.29
C GLY A 199 2.56 10.29 9.71
N GLN A 200 2.06 11.32 10.40
CA GLN A 200 2.85 12.42 10.97
C GLN A 200 3.36 12.13 12.39
N THR A 201 3.19 10.90 12.89
CA THR A 201 3.65 10.53 14.24
C THR A 201 5.17 10.62 14.34
N GLY A 202 5.64 11.28 15.41
CA GLY A 202 7.08 11.43 15.65
C GLY A 202 7.76 12.51 14.81
N GLU A 203 7.01 13.28 14.00
CA GLU A 203 7.53 14.51 13.42
C GLU A 203 7.88 15.49 14.54
N GLN A 204 9.15 15.86 14.64
CA GLN A 204 9.55 16.97 15.49
C GLN A 204 9.10 18.26 14.81
N GLY A 205 7.96 18.80 15.24
CA GLY A 205 7.47 20.07 14.76
C GLY A 205 8.59 21.11 14.85
N GLU A 206 8.90 21.78 13.75
CA GLU A 206 9.87 22.87 13.76
C GLU A 206 9.48 23.86 14.86
N ALA A 207 10.40 24.10 15.81
CA ALA A 207 10.40 25.38 16.47
C ALA A 207 10.57 26.42 15.36
N ILE A 208 9.48 27.13 15.05
CA ILE A 208 9.35 28.12 13.96
C ILE A 208 10.54 29.12 13.94
N SER A 209 11.20 29.29 15.08
CA SER A 209 12.45 30.03 15.26
C SER A 209 13.61 29.55 14.37
N ASP A 210 13.84 28.24 14.23
CA ASP A 210 15.01 27.70 13.52
C ASP A 210 14.86 27.82 12.00
N PHE A 211 13.63 27.72 11.50
CA PHE A 211 13.30 27.96 10.09
C PHE A 211 13.47 29.44 9.72
N LEU A 212 13.05 30.37 10.57
CA LEU A 212 13.25 31.81 10.36
C LEU A 212 14.73 32.20 10.41
N VAL A 213 15.52 31.61 11.31
CA VAL A 213 16.97 31.86 11.41
C VAL A 213 17.74 31.28 10.21
N ARG A 214 17.34 30.10 9.69
CA ARG A 214 17.91 29.53 8.46
C ARG A 214 17.52 30.33 7.21
N THR A 215 16.28 30.78 7.11
CA THR A 215 15.79 31.58 5.98
C THR A 215 16.45 32.97 5.96
N ALA A 216 16.68 33.58 7.13
CA ALA A 216 17.39 34.85 7.24
C ALA A 216 18.88 34.76 6.90
N LYS A 217 19.50 33.57 7.02
CA LYS A 217 20.89 33.33 6.59
C LYS A 217 21.03 33.12 5.07
N ASN A 218 19.93 32.85 4.36
CA ASN A 218 19.94 32.48 2.94
C ASN A 218 19.19 33.49 2.03
N LEU A 219 19.51 34.80 2.15
CA LEU A 219 19.23 35.78 1.09
C LEU A 219 20.52 36.44 0.58
N PRO A 220 20.60 36.79 -0.72
CA PRO A 220 21.71 36.36 -1.57
C PRO A 220 22.61 37.50 -2.07
N GLY A 221 23.92 37.24 -2.06
CA GLY A 221 24.88 37.89 -2.97
C GLY A 221 24.81 37.22 -4.35
N LYS A 222 24.78 38.06 -5.40
CA LYS A 222 24.62 37.70 -6.82
C LYS A 222 25.50 36.54 -7.31
N ASP A 223 24.95 35.82 -8.27
CA ASP A 223 25.61 34.94 -9.24
C ASP A 223 26.09 33.55 -8.77
N LYS A 224 25.14 32.67 -8.42
CA LYS A 224 25.30 31.22 -8.62
C LYS A 224 24.02 30.60 -9.16
N LYS A 225 24.13 29.83 -10.25
CA LYS A 225 23.08 28.97 -10.81
C LYS A 225 22.46 28.12 -9.70
N PRO A 226 21.13 27.93 -9.65
CA PRO A 226 20.53 27.07 -8.64
C PRO A 226 21.00 25.63 -8.88
N VAL A 227 21.92 25.18 -8.03
CA VAL A 227 22.16 23.75 -7.84
C VAL A 227 20.94 23.24 -7.11
N ILE A 228 20.25 22.26 -7.69
CA ILE A 228 19.11 21.59 -7.07
C ILE A 228 19.64 20.91 -5.80
N ASP A 229 19.38 21.54 -4.66
CA ASP A 229 19.71 20.96 -3.36
C ASP A 229 18.60 19.96 -3.00
N GLN A 230 18.80 18.68 -3.31
CA GLN A 230 17.85 17.60 -3.00
C GLN A 230 17.67 17.38 -1.48
N GLN A 231 18.42 18.10 -0.65
CA GLN A 231 18.34 18.09 0.81
C GLN A 231 17.46 19.22 1.39
N ALA A 232 16.86 20.07 0.54
CA ALA A 232 15.91 21.10 0.96
C ALA A 232 14.46 20.59 1.19
N ALA A 233 14.27 19.28 1.33
CA ALA A 233 13.04 18.74 1.91
C ALA A 233 13.15 18.87 3.43
N GLY A 234 12.15 19.46 4.09
CA GLY A 234 12.12 19.72 5.54
C GLY A 234 12.39 18.49 6.42
N PRO A 235 12.40 18.64 7.76
CA PRO A 235 12.71 17.55 8.67
C PRO A 235 11.89 16.30 8.34
N ARG A 236 12.57 15.21 7.97
CA ARG A 236 11.90 13.97 7.59
C ARG A 236 11.41 13.27 8.86
N GLY A 237 10.10 13.05 8.99
CA GLY A 237 9.53 12.23 10.04
C GLY A 237 10.02 10.77 9.95
N PRO A 238 10.03 10.01 11.05
CA PRO A 238 10.45 8.61 11.03
C PRO A 238 9.58 7.74 10.11
N LEU A 239 8.36 8.18 9.82
CA LEU A 239 7.38 7.51 8.97
C LEU A 239 7.36 7.99 7.51
N ASP A 240 8.15 9.01 7.15
CA ASP A 240 8.10 9.63 5.81
C ASP A 240 8.38 8.65 4.68
N SER A 241 9.29 7.71 4.91
CA SER A 241 9.62 6.68 3.92
C SER A 241 8.42 5.78 3.59
N THR A 242 7.50 5.60 4.54
CA THR A 242 6.33 4.73 4.40
C THR A 242 5.07 5.52 4.05
N PHE A 243 4.78 6.62 4.75
CA PHE A 243 3.55 7.40 4.60
C PHE A 243 3.70 8.63 3.68
N GLY A 244 4.92 9.02 3.32
CA GLY A 244 5.19 10.20 2.50
C GLY A 244 4.40 10.25 1.18
N PRO A 245 4.38 9.17 0.37
CA PRO A 245 3.58 9.12 -0.86
C PRO A 245 2.06 9.32 -0.64
N LEU A 246 1.53 8.88 0.50
CA LEU A 246 0.13 9.11 0.85
C LEU A 246 -0.09 10.59 1.24
N LEU A 247 0.81 11.16 2.02
CA LEU A 247 0.74 12.56 2.45
C LEU A 247 0.83 13.53 1.27
N THR A 248 1.60 13.20 0.23
CA THR A 248 1.65 13.99 -1.01
C THR A 248 0.32 13.89 -1.78
N LEU A 249 -0.25 12.69 -1.91
CA LEU A 249 -1.54 12.47 -2.61
C LEU A 249 -2.71 13.24 -1.96
N THR A 250 -2.70 13.36 -0.64
CA THR A 250 -3.72 14.11 0.13
C THR A 250 -3.48 15.62 0.15
N GLY A 251 -2.35 16.10 -0.39
CA GLY A 251 -1.97 17.52 -0.40
C GLY A 251 -1.54 18.06 0.97
N LYS A 252 -1.26 17.17 1.93
CA LYS A 252 -0.88 17.52 3.32
C LYS A 252 0.64 17.67 3.51
N ASN A 253 1.44 17.37 2.48
CA ASN A 253 2.89 17.59 2.53
C ASN A 253 3.23 19.05 2.22
N SER A 254 3.62 19.82 3.24
CA SER A 254 3.97 21.25 3.14
C SER A 254 5.35 21.50 2.50
N ALA A 255 6.28 20.54 2.60
CA ALA A 255 7.66 20.68 2.14
C ALA A 255 7.84 20.69 0.60
N GLN A 256 6.85 20.25 -0.18
CA GLN A 256 6.95 20.11 -1.64
C GLN A 256 6.16 21.16 -2.44
N LYS A 257 5.52 22.12 -1.77
CA LYS A 257 4.72 23.17 -2.42
C LYS A 257 5.51 24.17 -3.28
N VAL A 258 6.84 24.13 -3.27
CA VAL A 258 7.67 25.14 -3.96
C VAL A 258 8.26 24.64 -5.29
N MET A 259 8.21 23.34 -5.62
CA MET A 259 8.89 22.82 -6.85
C MET A 259 8.06 21.93 -7.78
N ALA A 260 6.80 21.64 -7.51
CA ALA A 260 5.97 20.80 -8.40
C ALA A 260 4.87 21.62 -9.09
N ALA A 261 5.25 22.36 -10.14
CA ALA A 261 4.28 22.87 -11.11
C ALA A 261 3.83 21.74 -12.05
N ASP A 262 2.51 21.56 -12.17
CA ASP A 262 1.75 20.93 -13.26
C ASP A 262 1.63 19.39 -13.43
N SER A 263 2.04 18.52 -12.49
CA SER A 263 1.79 17.07 -12.67
C SER A 263 1.69 16.20 -11.41
N SER A 264 1.25 16.72 -10.26
CA SER A 264 1.02 15.88 -9.08
C SER A 264 -0.33 15.14 -9.16
N LEU A 265 -0.28 13.81 -9.04
CA LEU A 265 -1.46 12.98 -8.79
C LEU A 265 -2.15 13.47 -7.50
N SER A 266 -3.49 13.52 -7.48
CA SER A 266 -4.24 14.02 -6.32
C SER A 266 -5.51 13.22 -6.06
N LEU A 267 -5.82 13.06 -4.77
CA LEU A 267 -7.04 12.39 -4.33
C LEU A 267 -8.29 13.11 -4.83
N GLN A 268 -8.27 14.45 -4.86
CA GLN A 268 -9.41 15.26 -5.31
C GLN A 268 -9.69 15.05 -6.81
N THR A 269 -8.65 14.94 -7.63
CA THR A 269 -8.79 14.64 -9.06
C THR A 269 -9.39 13.25 -9.24
N TRP A 270 -8.91 12.26 -8.49
CA TRP A 270 -9.47 10.91 -8.51
C TRP A 270 -10.96 10.90 -8.13
N LEU A 271 -11.34 11.52 -7.01
CA LEU A 271 -12.74 11.61 -6.56
C LEU A 271 -13.65 12.31 -7.59
N THR A 272 -13.14 13.34 -8.25
CA THR A 272 -13.87 14.03 -9.32
C THR A 272 -14.11 13.11 -10.51
N ARG A 273 -13.09 12.32 -10.92
CA ARG A 273 -13.22 11.35 -12.00
C ARG A 273 -14.19 10.21 -11.63
N ILE A 274 -14.12 9.69 -10.40
CA ILE A 274 -15.08 8.71 -9.87
C ILE A 274 -16.51 9.26 -9.94
N THR A 275 -16.71 10.52 -9.56
CA THR A 275 -18.03 11.15 -9.62
C THR A 275 -18.55 11.24 -11.06
N ARG A 276 -17.70 11.51 -12.05
CA ARG A 276 -18.10 11.49 -13.47
C ARG A 276 -18.54 10.11 -13.92
N VAL A 277 -17.77 9.07 -13.59
CA VAL A 277 -18.14 7.67 -13.87
C VAL A 277 -19.48 7.33 -13.23
N ARG A 278 -19.66 7.66 -11.95
CA ARG A 278 -20.93 7.48 -11.23
C ARG A 278 -22.10 8.14 -11.96
N LEU A 279 -21.97 9.41 -12.34
CA LEU A 279 -23.02 10.13 -13.06
C LEU A 279 -23.36 9.47 -14.40
N LYS A 280 -22.36 8.95 -15.11
CA LYS A 280 -22.57 8.21 -16.36
C LYS A 280 -23.35 6.92 -16.14
N LEU A 281 -23.00 6.15 -15.10
CA LEU A 281 -23.72 4.91 -14.75
C LEU A 281 -25.15 5.20 -14.27
N GLN A 282 -25.35 6.29 -13.52
CA GLN A 282 -26.68 6.76 -13.10
C GLN A 282 -27.56 7.12 -14.30
N GLN A 283 -27.01 7.74 -15.34
CA GLN A 283 -27.75 8.03 -16.57
C GLN A 283 -28.22 6.74 -17.26
N VAL A 284 -27.38 5.69 -17.27
CA VAL A 284 -27.75 4.39 -17.83
C VAL A 284 -28.86 3.75 -16.99
N ALA A 285 -28.70 3.72 -15.68
CA ALA A 285 -29.68 3.10 -14.77
C ALA A 285 -31.06 3.78 -14.81
N ASN A 286 -31.10 5.10 -15.01
CA ASN A 286 -32.34 5.89 -15.06
C ASN A 286 -32.89 6.13 -16.47
N ALA A 287 -32.30 5.50 -17.50
CA ALA A 287 -32.77 5.65 -18.87
C ALA A 287 -34.16 5.01 -19.07
N ALA A 288 -34.91 5.45 -20.07
CA ALA A 288 -36.18 4.83 -20.45
C ALA A 288 -35.99 3.37 -20.92
N ASP A 289 -34.84 3.07 -21.53
CA ASP A 289 -34.38 1.71 -21.86
C ASP A 289 -32.94 1.52 -21.34
N PRO A 290 -32.77 1.07 -20.08
CA PRO A 290 -31.45 0.86 -19.48
C PRO A 290 -30.61 -0.19 -20.22
N GLN A 291 -31.25 -1.20 -20.81
CA GLN A 291 -30.55 -2.29 -21.47
C GLN A 291 -29.93 -1.82 -22.79
N ALA A 292 -30.66 -1.07 -23.60
CA ALA A 292 -30.12 -0.48 -24.82
C ALA A 292 -28.98 0.50 -24.52
N MET A 293 -29.12 1.34 -23.49
CA MET A 293 -28.08 2.31 -23.13
C MET A 293 -26.83 1.66 -22.55
N MET A 294 -26.99 0.56 -21.79
CA MET A 294 -25.87 -0.25 -21.29
C MET A 294 -25.09 -0.89 -22.45
N GLN A 295 -25.79 -1.44 -23.45
CA GLN A 295 -25.15 -2.01 -24.64
C GLN A 295 -24.37 -0.95 -25.42
N GLN A 296 -24.92 0.26 -25.58
CA GLN A 296 -24.21 1.37 -26.23
C GLN A 296 -22.94 1.75 -25.45
N LEU A 297 -23.02 1.85 -24.13
CA LEU A 297 -21.86 2.14 -23.29
C LEU A 297 -20.80 1.04 -23.43
N ALA A 298 -21.20 -0.23 -23.32
CA ALA A 298 -20.28 -1.35 -23.48
C ALA A 298 -19.63 -1.39 -24.86
N GLN A 299 -20.37 -1.13 -25.94
CA GLN A 299 -19.82 -1.00 -27.29
C GLN A 299 -18.75 0.09 -27.34
N THR A 300 -18.98 1.27 -26.76
CA THR A 300 -17.92 2.30 -26.75
C THR A 300 -16.65 1.84 -26.04
N VAL A 301 -16.77 1.04 -24.98
CA VAL A 301 -15.62 0.45 -24.26
C VAL A 301 -14.94 -0.63 -25.11
N PHE A 302 -15.69 -1.59 -25.68
CA PHE A 302 -15.14 -2.65 -26.54
C PHE A 302 -14.40 -2.11 -27.77
N ARG A 303 -14.90 -0.99 -28.33
CA ARG A 303 -14.28 -0.30 -29.46
C ARG A 303 -13.10 0.61 -29.07
N GLY A 304 -12.78 0.73 -27.78
CA GLY A 304 -11.71 1.60 -27.28
C GLY A 304 -12.01 3.10 -27.38
N ARG A 305 -13.29 3.47 -27.51
CA ARG A 305 -13.76 4.87 -27.62
C ARG A 305 -14.23 5.48 -26.31
N SER A 306 -14.41 4.67 -25.26
CA SER A 306 -14.81 5.14 -23.94
C SER A 306 -13.61 5.77 -23.21
N VAL A 307 -13.52 7.10 -23.32
CA VAL A 307 -12.48 7.91 -22.68
C VAL A 307 -12.71 7.95 -21.16
N GLU A 308 -13.95 8.12 -20.69
CA GLU A 308 -14.19 8.36 -19.26
C GLU A 308 -13.85 7.19 -18.35
N LEU A 309 -14.30 5.97 -18.66
CA LEU A 309 -14.05 4.80 -17.81
C LEU A 309 -12.59 4.35 -17.89
N THR A 310 -12.03 4.33 -19.11
CA THR A 310 -10.66 3.88 -19.37
C THR A 310 -9.63 4.87 -18.80
N ASP A 311 -9.76 6.17 -19.06
CA ASP A 311 -8.84 7.18 -18.53
C ASP A 311 -8.90 7.26 -17.00
N THR A 312 -10.09 7.04 -16.42
CA THR A 312 -10.23 7.04 -14.96
C THR A 312 -9.57 5.81 -14.34
N GLN A 313 -9.66 4.65 -14.98
CA GLN A 313 -8.97 3.44 -14.56
C GLN A 313 -7.45 3.58 -14.68
N GLU A 314 -6.95 4.17 -15.77
CA GLU A 314 -5.53 4.49 -15.94
C GLU A 314 -5.06 5.47 -14.86
N TYR A 315 -5.82 6.53 -14.59
CA TYR A 315 -5.51 7.47 -13.52
C TYR A 315 -5.49 6.79 -12.14
N GLY A 316 -6.47 5.94 -11.84
CA GLY A 316 -6.49 5.16 -10.60
C GLY A 316 -5.29 4.22 -10.45
N SER A 317 -4.85 3.61 -11.56
CA SER A 317 -3.67 2.76 -11.60
C SER A 317 -2.38 3.55 -11.36
N LEU A 318 -2.27 4.76 -11.91
CA LEU A 318 -1.15 5.67 -11.65
C LEU A 318 -1.11 6.10 -10.18
N VAL A 319 -2.27 6.44 -9.59
CA VAL A 319 -2.37 6.77 -8.16
C VAL A 319 -1.92 5.58 -7.31
N ALA A 320 -2.45 4.38 -7.56
CA ALA A 320 -2.06 3.17 -6.83
C ALA A 320 -0.56 2.87 -6.94
N ALA A 321 0.02 2.99 -8.14
CA ALA A 321 1.45 2.78 -8.36
C ALA A 321 2.31 3.84 -7.66
N SER A 322 1.83 5.10 -7.59
CA SER A 322 2.57 6.19 -6.95
C SER A 322 2.75 6.03 -5.44
N LEU A 323 1.91 5.22 -4.78
CA LEU A 323 2.04 4.91 -3.36
C LEU A 323 3.24 3.98 -3.07
N GLY A 324 3.73 3.28 -4.09
CA GLY A 324 4.82 2.33 -3.97
C GLY A 324 4.38 0.92 -3.58
N GLU A 325 5.34 0.02 -3.64
CA GLU A 325 5.17 -1.43 -3.54
C GLU A 325 4.55 -1.89 -2.20
N ALA A 326 4.95 -1.26 -1.10
CA ALA A 326 4.45 -1.56 0.24
C ALA A 326 2.92 -1.34 0.37
N TRP A 327 2.36 -0.46 -0.46
CA TRP A 327 0.94 -0.09 -0.45
C TRP A 327 0.14 -0.80 -1.54
N ARG A 328 0.69 -1.79 -2.25
CA ARG A 328 0.05 -2.36 -3.45
C ARG A 328 -1.39 -2.84 -3.17
N GLY A 329 -1.60 -3.60 -2.09
CA GLY A 329 -2.92 -4.16 -1.76
C GLY A 329 -3.95 -3.06 -1.49
N PHE A 330 -3.57 -2.07 -0.68
CA PHE A 330 -4.39 -0.89 -0.40
C PHE A 330 -4.65 -0.08 -1.68
N GLY A 331 -3.62 0.24 -2.44
CA GLY A 331 -3.70 1.06 -3.66
C GLY A 331 -4.61 0.43 -4.71
N GLN A 332 -4.50 -0.88 -4.94
CA GLN A 332 -5.39 -1.61 -5.82
C GLN A 332 -6.84 -1.58 -5.33
N THR A 333 -7.05 -1.84 -4.05
CA THR A 333 -8.39 -1.86 -3.43
C THR A 333 -9.08 -0.50 -3.49
N MET A 334 -8.36 0.59 -3.21
CA MET A 334 -8.94 1.92 -3.10
C MET A 334 -9.08 2.62 -4.45
N PHE A 335 -8.13 2.45 -5.37
CA PHE A 335 -8.05 3.30 -6.57
C PHE A 335 -8.32 2.57 -7.88
N VAL A 336 -8.27 1.23 -7.91
CA VAL A 336 -8.40 0.43 -9.15
C VAL A 336 -9.65 -0.46 -9.13
N GLN A 337 -9.89 -1.20 -8.05
CA GLN A 337 -11.02 -2.13 -7.94
C GLN A 337 -12.40 -1.49 -8.12
N PRO A 338 -12.72 -0.28 -7.60
CA PRO A 338 -14.04 0.32 -7.81
C PRO A 338 -14.37 0.53 -9.30
N LEU A 339 -13.35 0.87 -10.09
CA LEU A 339 -13.48 1.07 -11.53
C LEU A 339 -13.51 -0.26 -12.29
N THR A 340 -12.82 -1.28 -11.76
CA THR A 340 -12.85 -2.64 -12.29
C THR A 340 -14.26 -3.22 -12.14
N GLN A 341 -14.86 -3.13 -10.95
CA GLN A 341 -16.25 -3.55 -10.71
C GLN A 341 -17.23 -2.77 -11.59
N ALA A 342 -17.04 -1.46 -11.74
CA ALA A 342 -17.86 -0.64 -12.64
C ALA A 342 -17.79 -1.09 -14.10
N ARG A 343 -16.59 -1.44 -14.56
CA ARG A 343 -16.38 -1.99 -15.90
C ARG A 343 -17.06 -3.33 -16.06
N GLU A 344 -16.88 -4.25 -15.12
CA GLU A 344 -17.51 -5.58 -15.14
C GLU A 344 -19.03 -5.51 -15.20
N ALA A 345 -19.64 -4.64 -14.37
CA ALA A 345 -21.08 -4.43 -14.34
C ALA A 345 -21.66 -3.91 -15.67
N VAL A 346 -20.85 -3.21 -16.49
CA VAL A 346 -21.25 -2.73 -17.82
C VAL A 346 -20.98 -3.79 -18.91
N LEU A 347 -19.84 -4.48 -18.84
CA LEU A 347 -19.36 -5.33 -19.91
C LEU A 347 -19.96 -6.75 -19.88
N GLN A 348 -20.15 -7.34 -18.70
CA GLN A 348 -20.65 -8.72 -18.60
C GLN A 348 -22.03 -8.92 -19.25
N PRO A 349 -23.06 -8.07 -18.99
CA PRO A 349 -24.36 -8.22 -19.64
C PRO A 349 -24.31 -8.02 -21.16
N SER A 350 -23.34 -7.23 -21.62
CA SER A 350 -23.20 -6.85 -23.03
C SER A 350 -22.38 -7.86 -23.85
N ALA A 351 -21.66 -8.79 -23.21
CA ALA A 351 -20.90 -9.83 -23.90
C ALA A 351 -21.79 -10.73 -24.78
N ALA A 352 -23.02 -11.02 -24.34
CA ALA A 352 -23.99 -11.77 -25.16
C ALA A 352 -24.34 -11.03 -26.46
N SER A 353 -24.56 -9.72 -26.38
CA SER A 353 -24.87 -8.89 -27.57
C SER A 353 -23.71 -8.88 -28.58
N LEU A 354 -22.47 -8.89 -28.09
CA LEU A 354 -21.29 -8.99 -28.93
C LEU A 354 -21.18 -10.36 -29.61
N ASN A 355 -21.49 -11.44 -28.89
CA ASN A 355 -21.52 -12.79 -29.46
C ASN A 355 -22.56 -12.90 -30.58
N GLU A 356 -23.75 -12.32 -30.40
CA GLU A 356 -24.76 -12.26 -31.46
C GLU A 356 -24.29 -11.43 -32.66
N ALA A 357 -23.63 -10.29 -32.42
CA ALA A 357 -23.06 -9.47 -33.48
C ALA A 357 -22.00 -10.24 -34.29
N TRP A 358 -21.12 -10.98 -33.62
CA TRP A 358 -20.13 -11.87 -34.26
C TRP A 358 -20.79 -12.97 -35.09
N GLN A 359 -21.79 -13.64 -34.53
CA GLN A 359 -22.51 -14.71 -35.21
C GLN A 359 -23.17 -14.22 -36.51
N ARG A 360 -23.83 -13.06 -36.46
CA ARG A 360 -24.52 -12.49 -37.62
C ARG A 360 -23.56 -11.91 -38.66
N SER A 361 -22.53 -11.18 -38.23
CA SER A 361 -21.64 -10.45 -39.14
C SER A 361 -20.60 -11.34 -39.81
N VAL A 362 -20.07 -12.34 -39.09
CA VAL A 362 -18.98 -13.18 -39.57
C VAL A 362 -19.42 -14.64 -39.74
N VAL A 363 -19.90 -15.29 -38.68
CA VAL A 363 -20.10 -16.76 -38.68
C VAL A 363 -21.15 -17.20 -39.69
N ALA A 364 -22.31 -16.52 -39.74
CA ALA A 364 -23.38 -16.85 -40.66
C ALA A 364 -22.93 -16.74 -42.13
N ASN A 365 -22.19 -15.67 -42.45
CA ASN A 365 -21.64 -15.46 -43.79
C ASN A 365 -20.53 -16.46 -44.14
N TRP A 366 -19.68 -16.81 -43.17
CA TRP A 366 -18.63 -17.81 -43.33
C TRP A 366 -19.24 -19.18 -43.65
N ASN A 367 -20.22 -19.61 -42.85
CA ASN A 367 -20.90 -20.89 -43.07
C ASN A 367 -21.61 -20.93 -44.42
N ALA A 368 -22.31 -19.86 -44.80
CA ALA A 368 -22.95 -19.78 -46.11
C ALA A 368 -21.95 -19.93 -47.28
N ALA A 369 -20.72 -19.42 -47.13
CA ALA A 369 -19.68 -19.50 -48.15
C ALA A 369 -18.97 -20.86 -48.21
N PHE A 370 -18.71 -21.49 -47.05
CA PHE A 370 -17.73 -22.58 -46.94
C PHE A 370 -18.29 -23.91 -46.42
N GLN A 371 -19.53 -23.95 -45.93
CA GLN A 371 -20.11 -25.19 -45.40
C GLN A 371 -20.17 -26.28 -46.48
N GLY A 372 -19.68 -27.47 -46.15
CA GLY A 372 -19.67 -28.63 -47.04
C GLY A 372 -18.66 -28.56 -48.20
N ARG A 373 -17.70 -27.62 -48.17
CA ARG A 373 -16.69 -27.45 -49.23
C ARG A 373 -15.29 -27.83 -48.76
N TYR A 374 -14.47 -28.39 -49.65
CA TYR A 374 -13.05 -28.62 -49.40
C TYR A 374 -12.29 -27.27 -49.31
N PRO A 375 -11.36 -27.07 -48.37
CA PRO A 375 -10.78 -28.04 -47.42
C PRO A 375 -11.51 -28.15 -46.07
N PHE A 376 -12.58 -27.38 -45.84
CA PHE A 376 -13.27 -27.33 -44.55
C PHE A 376 -14.12 -28.58 -44.25
N ALA A 377 -14.58 -29.26 -45.30
CA ALA A 377 -15.27 -30.54 -45.24
C ALA A 377 -14.84 -31.43 -46.41
N ALA A 378 -15.02 -32.75 -46.28
CA ALA A 378 -14.79 -33.72 -47.35
C ALA A 378 -15.89 -33.67 -48.44
N GLY A 379 -16.12 -32.48 -49.01
CA GLY A 379 -17.06 -32.23 -50.09
C GLY A 379 -16.40 -32.31 -51.47
N LYS A 380 -17.23 -32.46 -52.52
CA LYS A 380 -16.76 -32.49 -53.92
C LYS A 380 -16.50 -31.10 -54.52
N SER A 381 -16.91 -30.04 -53.83
CA SER A 381 -16.79 -28.66 -54.29
C SER A 381 -15.75 -27.92 -53.47
N ASP A 382 -14.88 -27.19 -54.16
CA ASP A 382 -13.83 -26.40 -53.51
C ASP A 382 -14.39 -25.07 -52.98
N ALA A 383 -13.76 -24.57 -51.92
CA ALA A 383 -13.94 -23.23 -51.41
C ALA A 383 -13.36 -22.20 -52.38
N SER A 384 -14.07 -21.07 -52.56
CA SER A 384 -13.58 -19.96 -53.39
C SER A 384 -12.44 -19.23 -52.69
N LEU A 385 -11.24 -19.25 -53.28
CA LEU A 385 -10.08 -18.51 -52.76
C LEU A 385 -10.32 -16.99 -52.69
N PRO A 386 -10.94 -16.33 -53.69
CA PRO A 386 -11.32 -14.92 -53.56
C PRO A 386 -12.29 -14.66 -52.40
N MET A 387 -13.22 -15.58 -52.15
CA MET A 387 -14.14 -15.48 -51.02
C MET A 387 -13.39 -15.64 -49.69
N LEU A 388 -12.47 -16.61 -49.60
CA LEU A 388 -11.63 -16.80 -48.42
C LEU A 388 -10.80 -15.54 -48.12
N ALA A 389 -10.17 -14.97 -49.14
CA ALA A 389 -9.44 -13.71 -49.02
C ALA A 389 -10.34 -12.57 -48.51
N ALA A 390 -11.60 -12.49 -48.92
CA ALA A 390 -12.54 -11.46 -48.42
C ALA A 390 -12.83 -11.57 -46.91
N PHE A 391 -12.61 -12.73 -46.29
CA PHE A 391 -12.77 -12.92 -44.84
C PHE A 391 -11.48 -12.67 -44.07
N ILE A 392 -10.37 -13.26 -44.52
CA ILE A 392 -9.14 -13.35 -43.71
C ILE A 392 -8.10 -12.29 -44.05
N ARG A 393 -8.20 -11.61 -45.20
CA ARG A 393 -7.19 -10.65 -45.65
C ARG A 393 -6.89 -9.64 -44.55
N ARG A 394 -5.60 -9.45 -44.28
CA ARG A 394 -5.12 -8.44 -43.33
C ARG A 394 -5.72 -7.06 -43.60
N ASP A 395 -6.11 -6.38 -42.52
CA ASP A 395 -6.69 -5.03 -42.43
C ASP A 395 -8.07 -4.82 -43.11
N THR A 396 -8.43 -5.68 -44.06
CA THR A 396 -9.57 -5.47 -44.97
C THR A 396 -10.55 -6.64 -45.00
N GLY A 397 -10.16 -7.79 -44.47
CA GLY A 397 -11.02 -8.96 -44.32
C GLY A 397 -12.15 -8.70 -43.32
N ARG A 398 -13.26 -9.40 -43.50
CA ARG A 398 -14.42 -9.29 -42.58
C ARG A 398 -14.07 -9.58 -41.13
N ILE A 399 -13.21 -10.57 -40.88
CA ILE A 399 -12.78 -10.94 -39.53
C ILE A 399 -11.93 -9.81 -38.95
N ASP A 400 -10.90 -9.40 -39.68
CA ASP A 400 -9.98 -8.34 -39.28
C ASP A 400 -10.70 -7.03 -38.95
N ARG A 401 -11.61 -6.60 -39.82
CA ARG A 401 -12.45 -5.40 -39.60
C ARG A 401 -13.35 -5.55 -38.39
N PHE A 402 -13.94 -6.72 -38.14
CA PHE A 402 -14.75 -6.94 -36.95
C PHE A 402 -13.90 -6.81 -35.68
N LEU A 403 -12.74 -7.46 -35.64
CA LEU A 403 -11.85 -7.44 -34.47
C LEU A 403 -11.33 -6.03 -34.19
N SER A 404 -10.84 -5.33 -35.22
CA SER A 404 -10.35 -3.95 -35.08
C SER A 404 -11.46 -2.96 -34.72
N THR A 405 -12.65 -3.09 -35.31
CA THR A 405 -13.74 -2.13 -35.12
C THR A 405 -14.53 -2.38 -33.86
N GLU A 406 -14.92 -3.62 -33.58
CA GLU A 406 -15.80 -3.99 -32.47
C GLU A 406 -15.04 -4.37 -31.21
N LEU A 407 -13.81 -4.86 -31.33
CA LEU A 407 -13.01 -5.36 -30.21
C LEU A 407 -11.68 -4.63 -29.99
N GLY A 408 -11.38 -3.57 -30.74
CA GLY A 408 -10.09 -2.88 -30.67
C GLY A 408 -9.73 -2.25 -29.32
N GLY A 409 -10.68 -2.09 -28.40
CA GLY A 409 -10.45 -1.65 -27.03
C GLY A 409 -10.08 -2.75 -26.04
N VAL A 410 -10.24 -4.02 -26.42
CA VAL A 410 -10.03 -5.19 -25.55
C VAL A 410 -9.15 -6.28 -26.19
N LEU A 411 -8.99 -6.24 -27.52
CA LEU A 411 -8.02 -7.02 -28.29
C LEU A 411 -7.01 -6.07 -28.93
N ARG A 412 -5.75 -6.48 -28.92
CA ARG A 412 -4.67 -5.82 -29.63
C ARG A 412 -4.00 -6.79 -30.59
N ARG A 413 -3.44 -6.26 -31.67
CA ARG A 413 -2.61 -7.04 -32.58
C ARG A 413 -1.15 -6.98 -32.13
N GLU A 414 -0.51 -8.14 -32.03
CA GLU A 414 0.91 -8.32 -31.75
C GLU A 414 1.54 -9.13 -32.89
N GLY A 415 2.22 -8.46 -33.81
CA GLY A 415 2.70 -9.10 -35.04
C GLY A 415 1.54 -9.57 -35.91
N SER A 416 1.46 -10.89 -36.15
CA SER A 416 0.36 -11.56 -36.88
C SER A 416 -0.83 -11.90 -35.98
N ASP A 417 -0.61 -11.99 -34.67
CA ASP A 417 -1.56 -12.57 -33.74
C ASP A 417 -2.43 -11.51 -33.05
N TRP A 418 -3.66 -11.88 -32.73
CA TRP A 418 -4.57 -11.14 -31.88
C TRP A 418 -4.48 -11.66 -30.45
N VAL A 419 -4.28 -10.73 -29.52
CA VAL A 419 -4.08 -11.01 -28.09
C VAL A 419 -5.02 -10.13 -27.27
N ALA A 420 -5.57 -10.68 -26.20
CA ALA A 420 -6.36 -9.90 -25.23
C ALA A 420 -5.48 -8.87 -24.52
N ASP A 421 -5.91 -7.61 -24.49
CA ASP A 421 -5.24 -6.57 -23.73
C ASP A 421 -5.51 -6.82 -22.24
N SER A 422 -4.55 -7.38 -21.50
CA SER A 422 -4.75 -7.77 -20.10
C SER A 422 -5.13 -6.62 -19.15
N THR A 423 -4.89 -5.37 -19.54
CA THR A 423 -5.28 -4.19 -18.76
C THR A 423 -6.71 -3.76 -19.06
N ARG A 424 -7.13 -3.90 -20.33
CA ARG A 424 -8.46 -3.49 -20.80
C ARG A 424 -9.46 -4.63 -20.92
N SER A 425 -9.05 -5.87 -20.81
CA SER A 425 -9.93 -7.05 -20.81
C SER A 425 -10.16 -7.63 -19.42
N GLN A 426 -9.78 -6.91 -18.35
CA GLN A 426 -10.10 -7.33 -16.98
C GLN A 426 -11.61 -7.51 -16.81
N GLY A 427 -12.00 -8.64 -16.22
CA GLY A 427 -13.40 -9.02 -16.06
C GLY A 427 -14.06 -9.65 -17.30
N LEU A 428 -13.34 -9.73 -18.42
CA LEU A 428 -13.77 -10.42 -19.64
C LEU A 428 -12.92 -11.65 -19.87
N THR A 429 -13.56 -12.74 -20.29
CA THR A 429 -12.87 -13.98 -20.65
C THR A 429 -13.11 -14.26 -22.13
N PHE A 430 -12.06 -14.22 -22.93
CA PHE A 430 -12.13 -14.66 -24.32
C PHE A 430 -12.08 -16.18 -24.38
N SER A 431 -12.90 -16.77 -25.25
CA SER A 431 -12.81 -18.20 -25.55
C SER A 431 -11.44 -18.51 -26.15
N PRO A 432 -10.65 -19.44 -25.58
CA PRO A 432 -9.37 -19.84 -26.16
C PRO A 432 -9.52 -20.39 -27.59
N ALA A 433 -10.63 -21.09 -27.86
CA ALA A 433 -10.93 -21.59 -29.19
C ALA A 433 -11.15 -20.46 -30.21
N PHE A 434 -11.77 -19.36 -29.79
CA PHE A 434 -11.95 -18.18 -30.64
C PHE A 434 -10.60 -17.53 -31.00
N LEU A 435 -9.75 -17.28 -30.00
CA LEU A 435 -8.43 -16.68 -30.24
C LEU A 435 -7.55 -17.57 -31.13
N ASN A 436 -7.51 -18.87 -30.86
CA ASN A 436 -6.75 -19.83 -31.67
C ASN A 436 -7.23 -19.84 -33.13
N ALA A 437 -8.55 -19.87 -33.36
CA ALA A 437 -9.10 -19.86 -34.72
C ALA A 437 -8.76 -18.57 -35.47
N VAL A 438 -8.90 -17.41 -34.82
CA VAL A 438 -8.57 -16.10 -35.41
C VAL A 438 -7.08 -15.99 -35.74
N ASN A 439 -6.20 -16.45 -34.85
CA ASN A 439 -4.76 -16.39 -35.06
C ASN A 439 -4.30 -17.35 -36.16
N GLN A 440 -4.88 -18.55 -36.22
CA GLN A 440 -4.63 -19.48 -37.32
C GLN A 440 -5.04 -18.87 -38.67
N LEU A 441 -6.19 -18.19 -38.75
CA LEU A 441 -6.64 -17.52 -39.98
C LEU A 441 -5.79 -16.29 -40.32
N SER A 442 -5.27 -15.58 -39.32
CA SER A 442 -4.38 -14.44 -39.52
C SER A 442 -3.03 -14.89 -40.09
N GLN A 443 -2.47 -15.99 -39.57
CA GLN A 443 -1.23 -16.59 -40.09
C GLN A 443 -1.35 -17.10 -41.53
N LEU A 444 -2.56 -17.53 -41.95
CA LEU A 444 -2.81 -17.91 -43.34
C LEU A 444 -2.97 -16.72 -44.29
N SER A 445 -3.21 -15.52 -43.75
CA SER A 445 -3.33 -14.29 -44.55
C SER A 445 -1.99 -13.57 -44.75
N ASP A 446 -1.03 -13.76 -43.84
CA ASP A 446 0.34 -13.26 -43.97
C ASP A 446 1.12 -14.13 -44.98
#